data_AF-A0A9E0Q1A4-F1
#
_entry.id   AF-A0A9E0Q1A4-F1
#
_cell.length_a   1.000
_cell.length_b   1.000
_cell.length_c   1.000
_cell.angle_alpha   90.00
_cell.angle_beta   90.00
_cell.angle_gamma   90.00
#
_symmetry.space_group_name_H-M   'P 1'
#
loop_
_entity.id
_entity.type
_entity.pdbx_description
1 polymer ?
#
loop_
_entity_poly.entity_id
_entity_poly.type
_entity_poly.pdbx_seq_one_letter_code
_entity_poly.pdbx_strand_id
1 'polypeptide(L)'
;MKRFPRSAFFLLLVTLAGCGYSLVGRGSNIPEEVRRVQLVPLENATPRSQVDQILTRALTTELVNRRRFEVLSSAEGSDAVLAGKVTSFTLSPVTFDSEGRATEYEIAIVVSVTFKQVGTEVLLYGNDNYLFRSSYEVQASELGFQDRETPAIEATAKDFAESLVTDLLEGF
;
A
#
# COMPACT_ATOMS: atom_id res chain seq x y z
N MET A 1 1.32 -17.03 62.61
CA MET A 1 2.20 -17.17 61.43
C MET A 1 1.35 -17.60 60.25
N LYS A 2 1.29 -16.79 59.18
CA LYS A 2 0.98 -17.19 57.78
C LYS A 2 1.20 -15.94 56.92
N ARG A 3 2.40 -15.81 56.36
CA ARG A 3 2.80 -14.68 55.51
C ARG A 3 2.27 -14.95 54.12
N PHE A 4 1.28 -14.16 53.69
CA PHE A 4 0.77 -14.21 52.33
C PHE A 4 1.87 -13.73 51.37
N PRO A 5 2.22 -14.51 50.33
CA PRO A 5 3.30 -14.16 49.42
C PRO A 5 2.85 -13.00 48.52
N ARG A 6 3.38 -11.81 48.78
CA ARG A 6 3.19 -10.60 47.96
C ARG A 6 3.64 -10.77 46.50
N SER A 7 4.39 -11.84 46.19
CA SER A 7 4.89 -12.16 44.85
C SER A 7 3.80 -12.57 43.85
N ALA A 8 2.66 -13.10 44.30
CA ALA A 8 1.62 -13.57 43.37
C ALA A 8 0.85 -12.41 42.71
N PHE A 9 0.82 -11.22 43.33
CA PHE A 9 0.13 -10.06 42.77
C PHE A 9 1.00 -9.29 41.76
N PHE A 10 2.32 -9.44 41.83
CA PHE A 10 3.25 -8.74 40.93
C PHE A 10 3.39 -9.43 39.56
N LEU A 11 3.12 -10.73 39.49
CA LEU A 11 3.25 -11.50 38.24
C LEU A 11 2.06 -11.31 37.28
N LEU A 12 0.91 -10.87 37.79
CA LEU A 12 -0.31 -10.68 36.98
C LEU A 12 -0.33 -9.31 36.25
N LEU A 13 0.49 -8.35 36.66
CA LEU A 13 0.53 -7.02 36.02
C LEU A 13 1.41 -6.95 34.76
N VAL A 14 2.31 -7.92 34.53
CA VAL A 14 3.26 -7.87 33.41
C VAL A 14 2.66 -8.42 32.11
N THR A 15 1.59 -9.23 32.18
CA THR A 15 0.94 -9.83 31.00
C THR A 15 -0.03 -8.88 30.28
N LEU A 16 -0.25 -7.66 30.79
CA LEU A 16 -1.01 -6.60 30.08
C LEU A 16 -0.11 -5.65 29.28
N ALA A 17 1.20 -5.89 29.20
CA ALA A 17 2.08 -5.16 28.31
C ALA A 17 1.82 -5.59 26.85
N GLY A 18 0.80 -4.95 26.28
CA GLY A 18 0.40 -4.77 24.88
C GLY A 18 1.01 -5.66 23.82
N CYS A 19 0.13 -6.23 22.98
CA CYS A 19 0.48 -6.57 21.61
C CYS A 19 1.27 -5.40 21.01
N GLY A 20 2.56 -5.60 20.78
CA GLY A 20 3.45 -4.59 20.21
C GLY A 20 3.05 -4.31 18.77
N TYR A 21 2.01 -3.52 18.58
CA TYR A 21 1.67 -2.92 17.29
C TYR A 21 2.69 -1.82 17.04
N SER A 22 3.78 -2.15 16.37
CA SER A 22 4.60 -1.14 15.71
C SER A 22 3.86 -0.71 14.45
N LEU A 23 3.55 0.58 14.35
CA LEU A 23 3.03 1.17 13.12
C LEU A 23 4.03 0.87 11.99
N VAL A 24 3.53 0.29 10.90
CA VAL A 24 4.35 -0.05 9.72
C VAL A 24 4.29 1.14 8.79
N GLY A 25 5.24 2.06 9.00
CA GLY A 25 5.31 3.34 8.32
C GLY A 25 6.19 4.24 9.15
N ARG A 26 7.07 5.01 8.50
CA ARG A 26 7.83 6.07 9.19
C ARG A 26 7.28 7.40 8.68
N GLY A 27 6.02 7.69 9.01
CA GLY A 27 5.38 8.95 8.69
C GLY A 27 5.72 10.01 9.73
N SER A 28 6.35 11.10 9.31
CA SER A 28 6.26 12.36 10.04
C SER A 28 5.10 13.14 9.43
N ASN A 29 4.25 13.79 10.24
CA ASN A 29 3.22 14.71 9.74
C ASN A 29 3.80 15.59 8.63
N ILE A 30 3.23 15.50 7.42
CA ILE A 30 3.71 16.26 6.26
C ILE A 30 3.61 17.75 6.60
N PRO A 31 4.71 18.53 6.52
CA PRO A 31 4.67 19.97 6.79
C PRO A 31 3.63 20.69 5.93
N GLU A 32 2.91 21.68 6.49
CA GLU A 32 1.89 22.45 5.76
C GLU A 32 2.44 23.25 4.55
N GLU A 33 3.76 23.42 4.53
CA GLU A 33 4.53 24.06 3.47
C GLU A 33 4.59 23.19 2.19
N VAL A 34 4.45 21.87 2.32
CA VAL A 34 4.45 20.94 1.18
C VAL A 34 3.09 20.98 0.50
N ARG A 35 3.00 21.67 -0.64
CA ARG A 35 1.75 21.84 -1.40
C ARG A 35 1.84 21.33 -2.82
N ARG A 36 2.99 21.52 -3.47
CA ARG A 36 3.26 21.07 -4.84
C ARG A 36 4.05 19.77 -4.79
N VAL A 37 3.46 18.69 -5.27
CA VAL A 37 4.06 17.36 -5.22
C VAL A 37 4.30 16.87 -6.63
N GLN A 38 5.52 16.46 -6.93
CA GLN A 38 5.79 15.69 -8.13
C GLN A 38 5.43 14.22 -7.86
N LEU A 39 4.57 13.64 -8.70
CA LEU A 39 4.43 12.20 -8.77
C LEU A 39 5.30 11.67 -9.91
N VAL A 40 6.34 10.91 -9.57
CA VAL A 40 7.14 10.18 -10.55
C VAL A 40 6.37 8.91 -10.93
N PRO A 41 6.22 8.58 -12.22
CA PRO A 41 5.64 7.31 -12.64
C PRO A 41 6.34 6.14 -11.94
N LEU A 42 5.55 5.19 -11.42
CA LEU A 42 6.11 4.05 -10.70
C LEU A 42 6.98 3.22 -11.63
N GLU A 43 8.12 2.76 -11.12
CA GLU A 43 8.94 1.80 -11.85
C GLU A 43 8.33 0.39 -11.78
N ASN A 44 8.46 -0.40 -12.85
CA ASN A 44 8.03 -1.79 -12.87
C ASN A 44 9.25 -2.71 -12.78
N ALA A 45 9.44 -3.37 -11.63
CA ALA A 45 10.45 -4.40 -11.45
C ALA A 45 9.86 -5.82 -11.50
N THR A 46 8.69 -5.98 -12.13
CA THR A 46 7.98 -7.25 -12.26
C THR A 46 7.83 -7.64 -13.74
N PRO A 47 7.55 -8.92 -14.05
CA PRO A 47 7.23 -9.33 -15.42
C PRO A 47 5.83 -8.92 -15.88
N ARG A 48 4.97 -8.40 -14.99
CA ARG A 48 3.59 -8.03 -15.36
C ARG A 48 3.60 -6.69 -16.09
N SER A 49 3.29 -6.72 -17.38
CA SER A 49 3.17 -5.50 -18.18
C SER A 49 2.06 -4.58 -17.65
N GLN A 50 2.30 -3.27 -17.71
CA GLN A 50 1.37 -2.18 -17.41
C GLN A 50 0.89 -2.02 -15.96
N VAL A 51 1.32 -2.88 -15.02
CA VAL A 51 0.93 -2.75 -13.61
C VAL A 51 1.34 -1.39 -13.03
N ASP A 52 2.54 -0.93 -13.36
CA ASP A 52 3.04 0.41 -13.02
C ASP A 52 2.15 1.55 -13.52
N GLN A 53 1.66 1.45 -14.76
CA GLN A 53 0.82 2.47 -15.38
C GLN A 53 -0.56 2.53 -14.71
N ILE A 54 -1.13 1.37 -14.40
CA ILE A 54 -2.42 1.26 -13.70
C ILE A 54 -2.31 1.86 -12.30
N LEU A 55 -1.29 1.47 -11.52
CA LEU A 55 -1.07 2.02 -10.17
C LEU A 55 -0.75 3.53 -10.21
N THR A 56 0.10 3.97 -11.14
CA THR A 56 0.43 5.40 -11.28
C THR A 56 -0.83 6.22 -11.59
N ARG A 57 -1.69 5.73 -12.49
CA ARG A 57 -2.95 6.40 -12.81
C ARG A 57 -3.89 6.45 -11.60
N ALA A 58 -4.07 5.33 -10.90
CA ALA A 58 -4.91 5.28 -9.70
C ALA A 58 -4.42 6.28 -8.63
N LEU A 59 -3.11 6.31 -8.39
CA LEU A 59 -2.48 7.23 -7.44
C LEU A 59 -2.64 8.69 -7.86
N THR A 60 -2.48 8.98 -9.15
CA THR A 60 -2.71 10.33 -9.70
C THR A 60 -4.15 10.78 -9.48
N THR A 61 -5.12 9.91 -9.80
CA THR A 61 -6.54 10.17 -9.59
C THR A 61 -6.84 10.45 -8.12
N GLU A 62 -6.32 9.64 -7.20
CA GLU A 62 -6.58 9.81 -5.77
C GLU A 62 -5.97 11.10 -5.21
N LEU A 63 -4.73 11.44 -5.57
CA LEU A 63 -4.09 12.69 -5.16
C LEU A 63 -4.90 13.92 -5.61
N VAL A 64 -5.37 13.90 -6.86
CA VAL A 64 -6.21 14.97 -7.41
C VAL A 64 -7.56 15.04 -6.70
N ASN A 65 -8.19 13.89 -6.40
CA ASN A 65 -9.48 13.83 -5.72
C ASN A 65 -9.43 14.39 -4.29
N ARG A 66 -8.36 14.08 -3.55
CA ARG A 66 -8.16 14.55 -2.17
C ARG A 66 -7.87 16.05 -2.09
N ARG A 67 -7.37 16.67 -3.16
CA ARG A 67 -7.13 18.13 -3.29
C ARG A 67 -6.22 18.73 -2.20
N ARG A 68 -5.42 17.92 -1.50
CA ARG A 68 -4.40 18.40 -0.56
C ARG A 68 -3.18 18.95 -1.29
N PHE A 69 -2.78 18.29 -2.38
CA PHE A 69 -1.57 18.60 -3.14
C PHE A 69 -1.92 19.04 -4.56
N GLU A 70 -1.14 19.98 -5.08
CA GLU A 70 -1.06 20.27 -6.51
C GLU A 70 -0.06 19.28 -7.14
N VAL A 71 -0.55 18.38 -8.00
CA VAL A 71 0.29 17.35 -8.62
C VAL A 71 0.99 17.93 -9.85
N LEU A 72 2.33 17.91 -9.84
CA LEU A 72 3.17 18.39 -10.92
C LEU A 72 3.83 17.23 -11.68
N SER A 73 4.07 17.43 -12.98
CA SER A 73 4.79 16.47 -13.82
C SER A 73 6.32 16.59 -13.72
N SER A 74 6.83 17.72 -13.22
CA SER A 74 8.27 18.02 -13.11
C SER A 74 8.71 18.24 -11.67
N ALA A 75 9.98 17.93 -11.39
CA ALA A 75 10.61 18.23 -10.11
C ALA A 75 10.78 19.75 -9.90
N GLU A 76 10.96 20.49 -11.00
CA GLU A 76 11.13 21.94 -10.96
C GLU A 76 9.87 22.60 -10.41
N GLY A 77 10.02 23.35 -9.31
CA GLY A 77 8.91 23.98 -8.60
C GLY A 77 8.08 23.06 -7.71
N SER A 78 8.47 21.79 -7.54
CA SER A 78 7.84 20.90 -6.55
C SER A 78 8.47 21.07 -5.16
N ASP A 79 7.65 20.99 -4.12
CA ASP A 79 8.07 21.05 -2.72
C ASP A 79 8.47 19.65 -2.22
N ALA A 80 7.89 18.59 -2.79
CA ALA A 80 8.22 17.19 -2.50
C ALA A 80 8.03 16.28 -3.72
N VAL A 81 8.71 15.13 -3.69
CA VAL A 81 8.68 14.09 -4.74
C VAL A 81 8.15 12.79 -4.14
N LEU A 82 7.09 12.27 -4.75
CA LEU A 82 6.55 10.94 -4.52
C LEU A 82 7.06 10.01 -5.62
N ALA A 83 7.85 9.01 -5.24
CA ALA A 83 8.41 8.03 -6.15
C ALA A 83 8.23 6.62 -5.59
N GLY A 84 8.16 5.63 -6.47
CA GLY A 84 8.02 4.25 -6.04
C GLY A 84 8.27 3.25 -7.15
N LYS A 85 8.23 1.98 -6.77
CA LYS A 85 8.54 0.85 -7.63
C LYS A 85 7.70 -0.36 -7.24
N VAL A 86 7.05 -0.97 -8.22
CA VAL A 86 6.36 -2.26 -8.06
C VAL A 86 7.43 -3.34 -8.01
N THR A 87 7.60 -3.96 -6.85
CA THR A 87 8.66 -4.95 -6.58
C THR A 87 8.17 -6.39 -6.71
N SER A 88 6.86 -6.62 -6.57
CA SER A 88 6.25 -7.94 -6.75
C SER A 88 4.84 -7.84 -7.29
N PHE A 89 4.48 -8.79 -8.14
CA PHE A 89 3.13 -9.05 -8.60
C PHE A 89 2.94 -10.57 -8.63
N THR A 90 1.96 -11.08 -7.90
CA THR A 90 1.64 -12.52 -7.86
C THR A 90 0.15 -12.71 -8.14
N LEU A 91 -0.16 -13.72 -8.95
CA LEU A 91 -1.51 -14.19 -9.22
C LEU A 91 -1.56 -15.67 -8.88
N SER A 92 -2.38 -16.04 -7.89
CA SER A 92 -2.45 -17.43 -7.40
C SER A 92 -3.90 -17.90 -7.25
N PRO A 93 -4.23 -19.13 -7.64
CA PRO A 93 -5.55 -19.70 -7.38
C PRO A 93 -5.73 -19.93 -5.88
N VAL A 94 -6.91 -19.60 -5.34
CA VAL A 94 -7.25 -19.78 -3.93
C VAL A 94 -8.34 -20.81 -3.70
N THR A 95 -9.29 -20.91 -4.62
CA THR A 95 -10.43 -21.86 -4.54
C THR A 95 -10.53 -22.68 -5.83
N PHE A 96 -10.94 -23.95 -5.71
CA PHE A 96 -11.10 -24.89 -6.82
C PHE A 96 -12.48 -25.56 -6.80
N ASP A 97 -13.01 -25.90 -7.97
CA ASP A 97 -14.22 -26.70 -8.11
C ASP A 97 -13.97 -28.22 -7.97
N SER A 98 -15.04 -29.02 -8.05
CA SER A 98 -14.97 -30.48 -7.96
C SER A 98 -14.17 -31.15 -9.09
N GLU A 99 -13.92 -30.43 -10.19
CA GLU A 99 -13.13 -30.90 -11.34
C GLU A 99 -11.67 -30.44 -11.24
N GLY A 100 -11.29 -29.73 -10.16
CA GLY A 100 -9.93 -29.24 -9.92
C GLY A 100 -9.59 -27.95 -10.67
N ARG A 101 -10.58 -27.23 -11.21
CA ARG A 101 -10.37 -25.93 -11.87
C ARG A 101 -10.45 -24.80 -10.85
N ALA A 102 -9.55 -23.83 -10.95
CA ALA A 102 -9.59 -22.67 -10.07
C ALA A 102 -10.84 -21.80 -10.35
N THR A 103 -11.60 -21.51 -9.29
CA THR A 103 -12.81 -20.67 -9.31
C THR A 103 -12.58 -19.28 -8.74
N GLU A 104 -11.46 -19.08 -8.05
CA GLU A 104 -11.09 -17.81 -7.44
C GLU A 104 -9.57 -17.64 -7.48
N TYR A 105 -9.13 -16.42 -7.76
CA TYR A 105 -7.73 -16.04 -7.82
C TYR A 105 -7.46 -14.87 -6.89
N GLU A 106 -6.32 -14.88 -6.22
CA GLU A 106 -5.78 -13.74 -5.45
C GLU A 106 -4.67 -13.05 -6.26
N ILE A 107 -4.78 -11.72 -6.34
CA ILE A 107 -3.72 -10.82 -6.79
C ILE A 107 -3.03 -10.28 -5.54
N ALA A 108 -1.69 -10.35 -5.51
CA ALA A 108 -0.86 -9.69 -4.50
C ALA A 108 0.15 -8.76 -5.18
N ILE A 109 0.14 -7.48 -4.81
CA ILE A 109 1.04 -6.45 -5.33
C ILE A 109 1.87 -5.88 -4.18
N VAL A 110 3.19 -5.84 -4.36
CA VAL A 110 4.11 -5.18 -3.42
C VAL A 110 4.74 -3.97 -4.10
N VAL A 111 4.68 -2.83 -3.42
CA VAL A 111 5.23 -1.56 -3.88
C VAL A 111 6.17 -1.00 -2.82
N SER A 112 7.35 -0.55 -3.24
CA SER A 112 8.20 0.32 -2.43
C SER A 112 7.88 1.77 -2.80
N VAL A 113 7.62 2.60 -1.80
CA VAL A 113 7.21 4.00 -1.95
C VAL A 113 8.08 4.89 -1.08
N THR A 114 8.47 6.04 -1.63
CA THR A 114 9.19 7.09 -0.91
C THR A 114 8.59 8.45 -1.22
N PHE A 115 8.44 9.27 -0.19
CA PHE A 115 8.01 10.65 -0.30
C PHE A 115 9.06 11.54 0.38
N LYS A 116 9.71 12.40 -0.40
CA LYS A 116 10.90 13.17 0.04
C LYS A 116 10.72 14.65 -0.27
N GLN A 117 11.16 15.51 0.63
CA GLN A 117 11.13 16.96 0.42
C GLN A 117 12.26 17.40 -0.52
N VAL A 118 11.94 18.22 -1.52
CA VAL A 118 12.92 18.72 -2.51
C VAL A 118 13.93 19.64 -1.84
N GLY A 119 15.19 19.56 -2.27
CA GLY A 119 16.28 20.39 -1.75
C GLY A 119 16.78 19.99 -0.36
N THR A 120 16.28 18.89 0.20
CA THR A 120 16.68 18.37 1.51
C THR A 120 16.85 16.85 1.44
N GLU A 121 17.45 16.24 2.48
CA GLU A 121 17.48 14.79 2.66
C GLU A 121 16.31 14.26 3.52
N VAL A 122 15.29 15.08 3.75
CA VAL A 122 14.17 14.72 4.63
C VAL A 122 13.23 13.75 3.92
N LEU A 123 13.14 12.54 4.49
CA LEU A 123 12.13 11.54 4.15
C LEU A 123 10.85 11.85 4.94
N LEU A 124 9.80 12.26 4.22
CA LEU A 124 8.49 12.57 4.80
C LEU A 124 7.68 11.30 5.07
N TYR A 125 7.77 10.34 4.15
CA TYR A 125 7.17 9.00 4.27
C TYR A 125 7.98 7.99 3.47
N GLY A 126 8.02 6.74 3.95
CA GLY A 126 8.61 5.65 3.20
C GLY A 126 8.10 4.29 3.66
N ASN A 127 7.82 3.41 2.71
CA ASN A 127 7.47 2.02 2.95
C ASN A 127 8.04 1.13 1.84
N ASP A 128 8.94 0.21 2.19
CA ASP A 128 9.61 -0.65 1.22
C ASP A 128 8.80 -1.90 0.85
N ASN A 129 7.77 -2.25 1.64
CA ASN A 129 7.01 -3.49 1.50
C ASN A 129 5.51 -3.23 1.62
N TYR A 130 5.00 -2.26 0.86
CA TYR A 130 3.60 -1.90 0.89
C TYR A 130 2.78 -2.91 0.07
N LEU A 131 2.01 -3.75 0.77
CA LEU A 131 1.39 -4.95 0.23
C LEU A 131 -0.13 -4.81 0.15
N PHE A 132 -0.67 -5.06 -1.04
CA PHE A 132 -2.11 -5.10 -1.31
C PHE A 132 -2.49 -6.45 -1.87
N ARG A 133 -3.63 -6.96 -1.40
CA ARG A 133 -4.22 -8.21 -1.87
C ARG A 133 -5.68 -8.01 -2.18
N SER A 134 -6.13 -8.65 -3.26
CA SER A 134 -7.54 -8.73 -3.62
C SER A 134 -7.82 -10.06 -4.31
N SER A 135 -8.99 -10.64 -4.09
CA SER A 135 -9.42 -11.85 -4.78
C SER A 135 -10.58 -11.57 -5.75
N TYR A 136 -10.66 -12.37 -6.81
CA TYR A 136 -11.73 -12.30 -7.79
C TYR A 136 -12.17 -13.69 -8.24
N GLU A 137 -13.49 -13.84 -8.44
CA GLU A 137 -14.10 -15.08 -8.91
C GLU A 137 -14.04 -15.20 -10.43
N VAL A 138 -13.84 -16.44 -10.89
CA VAL A 138 -13.80 -16.82 -12.30
C VAL A 138 -14.84 -17.91 -12.54
N GLN A 139 -15.75 -17.69 -13.50
CA GLN A 139 -16.73 -18.70 -13.91
C GLN A 139 -16.19 -19.51 -15.09
N ALA A 140 -16.30 -20.83 -15.01
CA ALA A 140 -15.72 -21.77 -15.98
C ALA A 140 -16.29 -21.67 -17.41
N SER A 141 -17.42 -20.97 -17.62
CA SER A 141 -18.08 -20.83 -18.92
C SER A 141 -17.61 -19.64 -19.76
N GLU A 142 -16.73 -18.78 -19.24
CA GLU A 142 -16.30 -17.57 -19.96
C GLU A 142 -14.92 -17.81 -20.62
N LEU A 143 -14.87 -17.66 -21.95
CA LEU A 143 -13.64 -17.60 -22.78
C LEU A 143 -12.75 -16.37 -22.44
N GLY A 144 -12.80 -15.84 -21.22
CA GLY A 144 -12.42 -14.48 -20.85
C GLY A 144 -11.70 -14.35 -19.50
N PHE A 145 -10.80 -15.26 -19.15
CA PHE A 145 -9.94 -15.10 -17.95
C PHE A 145 -9.24 -13.73 -17.92
N GLN A 146 -8.78 -13.27 -19.09
CA GLN A 146 -8.16 -11.94 -19.30
C GLN A 146 -9.14 -10.78 -19.02
N ASP A 147 -10.45 -10.98 -19.25
CA ASP A 147 -11.47 -9.93 -19.08
C ASP A 147 -11.75 -9.62 -17.60
N ARG A 148 -11.49 -10.59 -16.70
CA ARG A 148 -11.70 -10.44 -15.25
C ARG A 148 -10.43 -10.00 -14.50
N GLU A 149 -9.25 -10.38 -14.99
CA GLU A 149 -7.97 -10.05 -14.36
C GLU A 149 -7.72 -8.53 -14.36
N THR A 150 -7.91 -7.86 -15.50
CA THR A 150 -7.61 -6.42 -15.61
C THR A 150 -8.46 -5.56 -14.66
N PRO A 151 -9.80 -5.72 -14.60
CA PRO A 151 -10.62 -5.02 -13.61
C PRO A 151 -10.22 -5.30 -12.16
N ALA A 152 -9.78 -6.52 -11.84
CA ALA A 152 -9.32 -6.86 -10.49
C ALA A 152 -7.99 -6.16 -10.14
N ILE A 153 -7.07 -6.03 -11.10
CA ILE A 153 -5.85 -5.22 -10.95
C ILE A 153 -6.21 -3.75 -10.75
N GLU A 154 -7.14 -3.20 -11.54
CA GLU A 154 -7.58 -1.80 -11.41
C GLU A 154 -8.23 -1.52 -10.05
N ALA A 155 -9.07 -2.45 -9.55
CA ALA A 155 -9.64 -2.36 -8.21
C ALA A 155 -8.55 -2.39 -7.13
N THR A 156 -7.59 -3.33 -7.22
CA THR A 156 -6.47 -3.42 -6.28
C THR A 156 -5.60 -2.15 -6.31
N ALA A 157 -5.38 -1.58 -7.51
CA ALA A 157 -4.62 -0.34 -7.68
C ALA A 157 -5.34 0.86 -7.06
N LYS A 158 -6.67 0.89 -7.11
CA LYS A 158 -7.49 1.90 -6.43
C LYS A 158 -7.34 1.79 -4.92
N ASP A 159 -7.45 0.59 -4.35
CA ASP A 159 -7.29 0.36 -2.91
C ASP A 159 -5.88 0.76 -2.42
N PHE A 160 -4.85 0.45 -3.23
CA PHE A 160 -3.48 0.92 -3.01
C PHE A 160 -3.40 2.44 -2.97
N ALA A 161 -4.00 3.13 -3.95
CA ALA A 161 -3.95 4.58 -4.05
C ALA A 161 -4.66 5.26 -2.87
N GLU A 162 -5.86 4.81 -2.53
CA GLU A 162 -6.64 5.32 -1.40
C GLU A 162 -5.87 5.16 -0.09
N SER A 163 -5.28 3.98 0.14
CA SER A 163 -4.53 3.70 1.36
C SER A 163 -3.25 4.51 1.43
N LEU A 164 -2.46 4.58 0.35
CA LEU A 164 -1.23 5.36 0.32
C LEU A 164 -1.50 6.84 0.56
N VAL A 165 -2.50 7.41 -0.10
CA VAL A 165 -2.82 8.83 0.07
C VAL A 165 -3.36 9.10 1.46
N THR A 166 -4.18 8.22 2.03
CA THR A 166 -4.58 8.32 3.45
C THR A 166 -3.34 8.30 4.36
N ASP A 167 -2.42 7.36 4.18
CA ASP A 167 -1.20 7.24 4.99
C ASP A 167 -0.33 8.50 4.90
N LEU A 168 -0.19 9.08 3.71
CA LEU A 168 0.51 10.35 3.51
C LEU A 168 -0.16 11.49 4.30
N LEU A 169 -1.49 11.59 4.22
CA LEU A 169 -2.23 12.71 4.81
C LEU A 169 -2.36 12.62 6.34
N GLU A 170 -2.46 11.41 6.87
CA GLU A 170 -2.75 11.16 8.29
C GLU A 170 -1.50 10.85 9.12
N GLY A 171 -0.36 10.54 8.48
CA GLY A 171 0.95 10.51 9.13
C GLY A 171 1.13 9.39 10.16
N PHE A 172 0.79 8.14 9.77
CA PHE A 172 0.89 6.96 10.63
C PHE A 172 2.33 6.43 10.83
#